data_AF-A0AAJ0H4L6-F1
#
_entry.id   AF-A0AAJ0H4L6-F1
#
_cell.length_a   1.000
_cell.length_b   1.000
_cell.length_c   1.000
_cell.angle_alpha   90.00
_cell.angle_beta   90.00
_cell.angle_gamma   90.00
#
_symmetry.space_group_name_H-M   'P 1'
#
loop_
_entity.id
_entity.type
_entity.pdbx_description
1 polymer ?
#
loop_
_entity_poly.entity_id
_entity_poly.type
_entity_poly.pdbx_seq_one_letter_code
_entity_poly.pdbx_strand_id
1 'polypeptide(L)'
;MLSLGSISDLLKRSPRQRNAANDVAPERRDQPNINPADISIDATSGDESSLNKQSPLDHSGSPTSESTASALEALPAELRNQILSSVADIGVEELRALVRASPVFHEHYRLDRKALLSRALKSSLGNQLVDAYAVHTSVSLPTRRRKNISLEDLSLYMDKYHSLRNLSPDQLLSEINMDEADAIAMASFHLSIICPVVEQCAVLFLQHLDPSLHLDSLSWTKRARLLRALYRFELCRNLLRYVCGEDYEILDVFFCKLHPWEIEEIDCICSL
;
A
#
# COMPACT_ATOMS: atom_id res chain seq x y z
N MET A 1 27.93 8.09 -18.84
CA MET A 1 28.22 8.59 -17.48
C MET A 1 27.56 9.94 -17.31
N LEU A 2 26.37 9.96 -16.71
CA LEU A 2 25.79 11.19 -16.16
C LEU A 2 26.43 11.44 -14.80
N SER A 3 26.67 12.71 -14.44
CA SER A 3 27.21 13.07 -13.14
C SER A 3 26.16 12.87 -12.05
N LEU A 4 26.58 12.44 -10.85
CA LEU A 4 25.72 12.31 -9.67
C LEU A 4 24.93 13.60 -9.36
N GLY A 5 25.48 14.77 -9.73
CA GLY A 5 24.78 16.05 -9.63
C GLY A 5 23.46 16.10 -10.42
N SER A 6 23.39 15.47 -11.60
CA SER A 6 22.17 15.46 -12.43
C SER A 6 21.03 14.73 -11.75
N ILE A 7 21.31 13.63 -11.04
CA ILE A 7 20.30 12.85 -10.31
C ILE A 7 19.87 13.60 -9.04
N SER A 8 20.81 14.22 -8.32
CA SER A 8 20.50 15.10 -7.18
C SER A 8 19.59 16.27 -7.57
N ASP A 9 19.88 16.92 -8.71
CA ASP A 9 19.09 18.05 -9.22
C ASP A 9 17.70 17.65 -9.70
N LEU A 10 17.53 16.43 -10.23
CA LEU A 10 16.21 15.88 -10.59
C LEU A 10 15.39 15.55 -9.34
N LEU A 11 15.99 14.90 -8.34
CA LEU A 11 15.33 14.56 -7.06
C LEU A 11 14.84 15.81 -6.28
N LYS A 12 15.50 16.96 -6.46
CA LYS A 12 15.10 18.26 -5.90
C LYS A 12 13.88 18.90 -6.57
N ARG A 13 13.49 18.49 -7.78
CA ARG A 13 12.45 19.17 -8.61
C ARG A 13 11.01 18.72 -8.36
N SER A 14 10.74 17.91 -7.33
CA SER A 14 9.38 17.46 -6.99
C SER A 14 8.45 18.62 -6.57
N PRO A 15 7.20 18.70 -7.05
CA PRO A 15 6.43 19.95 -7.03
C PRO A 15 5.79 20.28 -5.68
N ARG A 16 6.45 21.14 -4.89
CA ARG A 16 5.83 21.83 -3.73
C ARG A 16 5.96 23.36 -3.75
N GLN A 17 6.39 23.96 -4.85
CA GLN A 17 6.42 25.41 -5.05
C GLN A 17 5.38 25.89 -6.07
N ARG A 18 4.10 25.85 -5.66
CA ARG A 18 3.09 26.82 -6.10
C ARG A 18 2.24 27.22 -4.90
N ASN A 19 1.76 28.46 -4.90
CA ASN A 19 0.90 29.08 -3.88
C ASN A 19 1.62 29.53 -2.59
N ALA A 20 2.62 30.40 -2.75
CA ALA A 20 3.03 31.37 -1.74
C ALA A 20 2.65 32.79 -2.22
N ALA A 21 1.35 33.05 -2.33
CA ALA A 21 0.78 34.38 -2.62
C ALA A 21 -0.72 34.39 -2.27
N ASN A 22 -1.05 34.84 -1.05
CA ASN A 22 -2.25 35.59 -0.65
C ASN A 22 -2.44 35.50 0.88
N ASP A 23 -1.63 36.25 1.63
CA ASP A 23 -1.88 36.53 3.05
C ASP A 23 -2.71 37.80 3.17
N VAL A 24 -4.01 37.66 3.47
CA VAL A 24 -4.88 38.74 3.95
C VAL A 24 -5.84 38.16 5.02
N ALA A 25 -5.56 38.46 6.28
CA ALA A 25 -6.54 38.44 7.38
C ALA A 25 -7.34 39.77 7.39
N PRO A 26 -8.56 39.90 7.97
CA PRO A 26 -8.98 39.48 9.32
C PRO A 26 -10.27 38.62 9.30
N GLU A 27 -11.03 38.33 10.37
CA GLU A 27 -11.03 38.78 11.77
C GLU A 27 -11.36 37.59 12.74
N ARG A 28 -11.86 37.87 13.95
CA ARG A 28 -12.53 36.91 14.84
C ARG A 28 -14.02 37.24 14.96
N ARG A 29 -14.87 36.24 15.19
CA ARG A 29 -16.06 36.38 16.04
C ARG A 29 -16.58 35.02 16.53
N ASP A 30 -16.44 34.84 17.84
CA ASP A 30 -17.29 34.14 18.82
C ASP A 30 -18.11 32.89 18.43
N GLN A 31 -17.94 31.85 19.26
CA GLN A 31 -18.85 30.71 19.39
C GLN A 31 -20.17 31.14 20.08
N PRO A 32 -21.22 30.30 20.06
CA PRO A 32 -21.40 29.49 21.26
C PRO A 32 -21.71 28.00 21.02
N ASN A 33 -21.28 27.20 21.98
CA ASN A 33 -21.54 25.77 22.15
C ASN A 33 -22.93 25.52 22.77
N ILE A 34 -23.79 24.71 22.13
CA ILE A 34 -24.96 24.09 22.76
C ILE A 34 -25.17 22.67 22.20
N ASN A 35 -24.96 21.66 23.05
CA ASN A 35 -25.77 20.43 23.08
C ASN A 35 -26.83 20.63 24.18
N PRO A 36 -28.05 20.09 24.03
CA PRO A 36 -28.32 18.83 24.72
C PRO A 36 -29.27 17.88 23.96
N ALA A 37 -29.35 16.65 24.46
CA ALA A 37 -30.51 15.79 24.22
C ALA A 37 -31.73 16.35 24.98
N ASP A 38 -32.92 16.21 24.37
CA ASP A 38 -34.24 15.96 25.00
C ASP A 38 -35.37 16.42 24.07
N ILE A 39 -36.02 15.48 23.38
CA ILE A 39 -37.38 15.65 22.88
C ILE A 39 -38.17 14.36 23.16
N SER A 40 -38.86 14.34 24.30
CA SER A 40 -39.96 13.44 24.62
C SER A 40 -41.10 14.26 25.20
N ILE A 41 -42.17 14.44 24.40
CA ILE A 41 -43.52 14.88 24.80
C ILE A 41 -44.43 14.17 23.77
N ASP A 42 -45.22 13.13 24.08
CA ASP A 42 -46.30 12.97 25.08
C ASP A 42 -47.68 13.54 24.61
N ALA A 43 -48.76 13.04 25.22
CA ALA A 43 -50.17 13.44 25.13
C ALA A 43 -50.99 12.90 23.92
N THR A 44 -51.71 11.78 24.05
CA THR A 44 -53.17 11.61 24.43
C THR A 44 -54.16 11.80 23.27
N SER A 45 -55.38 11.21 23.22
CA SER A 45 -56.13 10.29 24.13
C SER A 45 -57.36 9.68 23.41
N GLY A 46 -57.82 8.50 23.86
CA GLY A 46 -59.22 8.02 23.74
C GLY A 46 -59.69 7.43 22.39
N ASP A 47 -60.69 6.54 22.34
CA ASP A 47 -61.33 5.82 23.44
C ASP A 47 -62.09 4.54 23.00
N GLU A 48 -62.26 3.62 23.95
CA GLU A 48 -63.28 2.56 24.10
C GLU A 48 -63.93 1.77 22.92
N SER A 49 -63.64 0.45 22.91
CA SER A 49 -64.61 -0.68 23.09
C SER A 49 -64.96 -1.66 21.95
N SER A 50 -65.28 -2.89 22.41
CA SER A 50 -66.24 -3.85 21.82
C SER A 50 -65.78 -4.97 20.85
N LEU A 51 -65.23 -6.04 21.45
CA LEU A 51 -65.65 -7.46 21.33
C LEU A 51 -65.77 -8.20 19.96
N ASN A 52 -65.05 -9.35 19.92
CA ASN A 52 -65.53 -10.69 19.48
C ASN A 52 -65.32 -11.15 18.00
N LYS A 53 -64.33 -12.02 17.75
CA LYS A 53 -64.50 -13.46 17.39
C LYS A 53 -63.16 -14.18 17.11
N GLN A 54 -63.18 -15.53 17.15
CA GLN A 54 -62.01 -16.41 17.02
C GLN A 54 -61.85 -17.04 15.61
N SER A 55 -60.59 -17.30 15.23
CA SER A 55 -60.11 -18.34 14.29
C SER A 55 -60.36 -18.15 12.77
N PRO A 56 -59.63 -18.88 11.88
CA PRO A 56 -58.15 -18.95 11.76
C PRO A 56 -57.65 -18.88 10.27
N LEU A 57 -56.33 -19.00 10.04
CA LEU A 57 -55.63 -19.06 8.72
C LEU A 57 -55.63 -17.69 7.98
N ASP A 58 -54.53 -17.15 7.43
CA ASP A 58 -53.54 -17.79 6.56
C ASP A 58 -52.22 -16.99 6.46
N HIS A 59 -51.26 -17.54 5.70
CA HIS A 59 -49.89 -17.05 5.47
C HIS A 59 -49.72 -15.55 5.14
N SER A 60 -48.75 -14.91 5.81
CA SER A 60 -47.87 -13.91 5.17
C SER A 60 -46.45 -14.07 5.71
N GLY A 61 -45.52 -14.42 4.83
CA GLY A 61 -44.13 -14.66 5.21
C GLY A 61 -43.40 -13.35 5.54
N SER A 62 -42.71 -13.33 6.67
CA SER A 62 -41.56 -12.43 6.83
C SER A 62 -40.56 -12.76 5.72
N PRO A 63 -40.04 -11.77 4.96
CA PRO A 63 -38.87 -11.98 4.13
C PRO A 63 -37.67 -12.08 5.06
N THR A 64 -37.45 -13.27 5.62
CA THR A 64 -36.15 -13.63 6.18
C THR A 64 -35.16 -13.49 5.04
N SER A 65 -34.31 -12.46 5.11
CA SER A 65 -33.22 -12.26 4.16
C SER A 65 -32.15 -13.30 4.42
N GLU A 66 -32.46 -14.56 4.10
CA GLU A 66 -31.50 -15.63 3.97
C GLU A 66 -30.59 -15.27 2.79
N SER A 67 -29.51 -14.57 3.12
CA SER A 67 -28.37 -14.42 2.25
C SER A 67 -27.92 -15.81 1.83
N THR A 68 -28.25 -16.22 0.61
CA THR A 68 -27.78 -17.47 0.01
C THR A 68 -26.27 -17.39 -0.08
N ALA A 69 -25.58 -17.87 0.96
CA ALA A 69 -24.13 -17.90 1.03
C ALA A 69 -23.62 -18.54 -0.26
N SER A 70 -22.68 -17.87 -0.92
CA SER A 70 -22.19 -18.36 -2.21
C SER A 70 -21.59 -19.75 -2.02
N ALA A 71 -21.62 -20.59 -3.08
CA ALA A 71 -21.20 -21.98 -2.96
C ALA A 71 -19.76 -22.17 -2.42
N LEU A 72 -18.91 -21.14 -2.54
CA LEU A 72 -17.55 -21.08 -1.98
C LEU A 72 -17.53 -20.78 -0.47
N GLU A 73 -18.49 -20.00 0.04
CA GLU A 73 -18.59 -19.64 1.46
C GLU A 73 -19.19 -20.77 2.31
N ALA A 74 -20.04 -21.59 1.70
CA ALA A 74 -20.60 -22.81 2.29
C ALA A 74 -19.58 -23.98 2.41
N LEU A 75 -18.37 -23.82 1.86
CA LEU A 75 -17.32 -24.83 1.98
C LEU A 75 -16.79 -24.93 3.44
N PRO A 76 -16.30 -26.11 3.85
CA PRO A 76 -15.54 -26.28 5.09
C PRO A 76 -14.37 -25.30 5.22
N ALA A 77 -13.99 -24.98 6.47
CA ALA A 77 -12.95 -23.99 6.77
C ALA A 77 -11.60 -24.34 6.12
N GLU A 78 -11.28 -25.64 6.04
CA GLU A 78 -10.08 -26.19 5.42
C GLU A 78 -10.00 -25.84 3.94
N LEU A 79 -11.10 -26.01 3.20
CA LEU A 79 -11.16 -25.68 1.77
C LEU A 79 -11.13 -24.15 1.55
N ARG A 80 -11.76 -23.36 2.44
CA ARG A 80 -11.68 -21.89 2.37
C ARG A 80 -10.25 -21.39 2.64
N ASN A 81 -9.55 -22.01 3.60
CA ASN A 81 -8.14 -21.72 3.87
C ASN A 81 -7.23 -22.15 2.71
N GLN A 82 -7.53 -23.27 2.04
CA GLN A 82 -6.83 -23.70 0.83
C GLN A 82 -7.07 -22.73 -0.34
N ILE A 83 -8.30 -22.23 -0.52
CA ILE A 83 -8.62 -21.21 -1.55
C ILE A 83 -7.88 -19.90 -1.26
N LEU A 84 -7.94 -19.38 -0.02
CA LEU A 84 -7.15 -18.21 0.39
C LEU A 84 -5.65 -18.43 0.14
N SER A 85 -5.17 -19.65 0.42
CA SER A 85 -3.80 -20.02 0.14
C SER A 85 -3.51 -19.92 -1.35
N SER A 86 -4.19 -20.68 -2.21
CA SER A 86 -3.95 -20.67 -3.67
C SER A 86 -4.11 -19.28 -4.28
N VAL A 87 -5.06 -18.46 -3.83
CA VAL A 87 -5.23 -17.08 -4.32
C VAL A 87 -4.05 -16.17 -3.93
N ALA A 88 -3.52 -16.31 -2.71
CA ALA A 88 -2.31 -15.60 -2.30
C ALA A 88 -0.99 -16.23 -2.81
N ASP A 89 -1.02 -17.33 -3.58
CA ASP A 89 0.10 -17.68 -4.47
C ASP A 89 0.01 -16.98 -5.83
N ILE A 90 -1.13 -16.35 -6.18
CA ILE A 90 -1.26 -15.57 -7.43
C ILE A 90 -0.73 -14.16 -7.21
N GLY A 91 -1.23 -13.46 -6.17
CA GLY A 91 -0.81 -12.09 -5.89
C GLY A 91 -1.57 -11.39 -4.77
N VAL A 92 -1.11 -10.17 -4.45
CA VAL A 92 -1.73 -9.27 -3.46
C VAL A 92 -3.06 -8.70 -4.01
N GLU A 93 -3.11 -8.41 -5.30
CA GLU A 93 -4.30 -7.95 -6.03
C GLU A 93 -5.46 -8.95 -5.93
N GLU A 94 -5.21 -10.22 -6.23
CA GLU A 94 -6.23 -11.29 -6.22
C GLU A 94 -6.69 -11.61 -4.79
N LEU A 95 -5.75 -11.66 -3.83
CA LEU A 95 -6.09 -11.81 -2.41
C LEU A 95 -6.99 -10.65 -1.95
N ARG A 96 -6.65 -9.40 -2.30
CA ARG A 96 -7.47 -8.23 -2.00
C ARG A 96 -8.85 -8.30 -2.68
N ALA A 97 -8.94 -8.79 -3.91
CA ALA A 97 -10.21 -8.92 -4.62
C ALA A 97 -11.14 -9.92 -3.89
N LEU A 98 -10.64 -11.13 -3.57
CA LEU A 98 -11.41 -12.15 -2.85
C LEU A 98 -11.85 -11.66 -1.46
N VAL A 99 -10.92 -11.09 -0.69
CA VAL A 99 -11.16 -10.58 0.68
C VAL A 99 -12.14 -9.40 0.72
N ARG A 100 -12.34 -8.68 -0.39
CA ARG A 100 -13.37 -7.63 -0.50
C ARG A 100 -14.67 -8.11 -1.11
N ALA A 101 -14.66 -9.19 -1.88
CA ALA A 101 -15.85 -9.77 -2.48
C ALA A 101 -16.71 -10.59 -1.48
N SER A 102 -16.11 -11.13 -0.42
CA SER A 102 -16.81 -11.96 0.58
C SER A 102 -16.42 -11.61 2.02
N PRO A 103 -17.39 -11.37 2.91
CA PRO A 103 -17.13 -11.17 4.34
C PRO A 103 -16.68 -12.47 5.04
N VAL A 104 -17.11 -13.64 4.54
CA VAL A 104 -16.69 -14.94 5.08
C VAL A 104 -15.20 -15.18 4.79
N PHE A 105 -14.75 -14.89 3.57
CA PHE A 105 -13.31 -14.91 3.25
C PHE A 105 -12.54 -13.80 3.96
N HIS A 106 -13.14 -12.64 4.22
CA HIS A 106 -12.52 -11.60 5.05
C HIS A 106 -12.20 -12.08 6.46
N GLU A 107 -13.13 -12.73 7.14
CA GLU A 107 -12.91 -13.25 8.49
C GLU A 107 -11.91 -14.41 8.52
N HIS A 108 -11.90 -15.30 7.51
CA HIS A 108 -10.85 -16.34 7.42
C HIS A 108 -9.46 -15.73 7.16
N TYR A 109 -9.39 -14.72 6.29
CA TYR A 109 -8.15 -13.97 6.03
C TYR A 109 -7.62 -13.27 7.28
N ARG A 110 -8.48 -12.88 8.25
CA ARG A 110 -8.04 -12.29 9.52
C ARG A 110 -7.35 -13.29 10.47
N LEU A 111 -7.61 -14.59 10.33
CA LEU A 111 -7.04 -15.61 11.23
C LEU A 111 -5.55 -15.86 10.97
N ASP A 112 -5.10 -15.73 9.71
CA ASP A 112 -3.70 -15.91 9.31
C ASP A 112 -3.24 -14.80 8.33
N ARG A 113 -3.60 -13.56 8.68
CA ARG A 113 -3.38 -12.39 7.83
C ARG A 113 -1.91 -12.20 7.46
N LYS A 114 -1.01 -12.36 8.44
CA LYS A 114 0.44 -12.23 8.23
C LYS A 114 0.95 -13.23 7.20
N ALA A 115 0.66 -14.53 7.32
CA ALA A 115 1.23 -15.51 6.38
C ALA A 115 0.62 -15.35 4.97
N LEU A 116 -0.70 -15.10 4.88
CA LEU A 116 -1.37 -14.86 3.60
C LEU A 116 -0.80 -13.62 2.88
N LEU A 117 -0.59 -12.50 3.59
CA LEU A 117 0.05 -11.31 3.03
C LEU A 117 1.52 -11.55 2.67
N SER A 118 2.28 -12.26 3.51
CA SER A 118 3.70 -12.54 3.27
C SER A 118 3.90 -13.32 1.97
N ARG A 119 3.04 -14.30 1.72
CA ARG A 119 3.07 -15.14 0.52
C ARG A 119 2.53 -14.43 -0.72
N ALA A 120 1.48 -13.62 -0.57
CA ALA A 120 1.00 -12.75 -1.65
C ALA A 120 2.05 -11.72 -2.08
N LEU A 121 2.72 -11.06 -1.12
CA LEU A 121 3.84 -10.15 -1.37
C LEU A 121 5.01 -10.87 -2.05
N LYS A 122 5.35 -12.08 -1.58
CA LYS A 122 6.35 -12.93 -2.23
C LYS A 122 5.98 -13.24 -3.69
N SER A 123 4.72 -13.52 -4.00
CA SER A 123 4.29 -13.84 -5.36
C SER A 123 4.31 -12.59 -6.27
N SER A 124 3.64 -11.50 -5.88
CA SER A 124 3.59 -10.27 -6.67
C SER A 124 4.96 -9.63 -6.90
N LEU A 125 5.88 -9.73 -5.92
CA LEU A 125 7.19 -9.05 -5.97
C LEU A 125 8.36 -9.97 -6.33
N GLY A 126 8.31 -11.25 -5.98
CA GLY A 126 9.45 -12.16 -6.11
C GLY A 126 10.73 -11.57 -5.51
N ASN A 127 11.78 -11.44 -6.34
CA ASN A 127 13.06 -10.85 -5.94
C ASN A 127 12.99 -9.34 -5.63
N GLN A 128 11.87 -8.66 -5.89
CA GLN A 128 11.65 -7.25 -5.54
C GLN A 128 11.18 -7.08 -4.09
N LEU A 129 10.88 -8.18 -3.38
CA LEU A 129 10.43 -8.14 -1.99
C LEU A 129 11.45 -7.43 -1.08
N VAL A 130 12.75 -7.59 -1.34
CA VAL A 130 13.83 -6.89 -0.60
C VAL A 130 13.80 -5.38 -0.82
N ASP A 131 13.52 -4.92 -2.05
CA ASP A 131 13.45 -3.50 -2.38
C ASP A 131 12.20 -2.87 -1.73
N ALA A 132 11.07 -3.59 -1.73
CA ALA A 132 9.85 -3.17 -1.04
C ALA A 132 10.00 -3.12 0.49
N TYR A 133 10.67 -4.12 1.09
CA TYR A 133 10.97 -4.15 2.52
C TYR A 133 11.98 -3.05 2.92
N ALA A 134 12.96 -2.75 2.07
CA ALA A 134 13.87 -1.64 2.27
C ALA A 134 13.11 -0.29 2.26
N VAL A 135 12.22 -0.06 1.28
CA VAL A 135 11.38 1.15 1.28
C VAL A 135 10.56 1.26 2.57
N HIS A 136 9.88 0.19 2.99
CA HIS A 136 9.10 0.20 4.24
C HIS A 136 9.94 0.51 5.48
N THR A 137 11.05 -0.22 5.67
CA THR A 137 11.94 -0.02 6.83
C THR A 137 12.66 1.33 6.83
N SER A 138 12.98 1.88 5.65
CA SER A 138 13.69 3.16 5.53
C SER A 138 12.89 4.37 6.06
N VAL A 139 11.55 4.28 6.08
CA VAL A 139 10.68 5.30 6.71
C VAL A 139 10.80 5.30 8.23
N SER A 140 11.17 4.15 8.82
CA SER A 140 11.31 3.94 10.27
C SER A 140 12.75 4.07 10.78
N LEU A 141 13.73 4.28 9.89
CA LEU A 141 15.12 4.64 10.27
C LEU A 141 15.22 5.85 11.22
N PRO A 142 14.53 7.00 10.99
CA PRO A 142 14.53 8.10 11.95
C PRO A 142 13.76 7.71 13.23
N THR A 143 14.49 7.46 14.31
CA THR A 143 13.87 7.15 15.60
C THR A 143 13.12 8.35 16.17
N ARG A 144 12.12 8.13 17.05
CA ARG A 144 11.43 9.21 17.80
C ARG A 144 12.36 10.17 18.56
N ARG A 145 13.64 9.81 18.78
CA ARG A 145 14.66 10.62 19.47
C ARG A 145 15.68 11.29 18.53
N ARG A 146 15.86 10.78 17.30
CA ARG A 146 16.80 11.32 16.30
C ARG A 146 16.04 11.60 15.01
N LYS A 147 15.86 12.89 14.68
CA LYS A 147 15.20 13.31 13.43
C LYS A 147 16.01 12.94 12.19
N ASN A 148 17.34 12.90 12.32
CA ASN A 148 18.26 12.60 11.23
C ASN A 148 19.19 11.43 11.60
N ILE A 149 19.59 10.66 10.60
CA ILE A 149 20.46 9.47 10.64
C ILE A 149 21.90 9.90 10.29
N SER A 150 22.95 9.25 10.81
CA SER A 150 24.34 9.56 10.37
C SER A 150 24.73 8.83 9.08
N LEU A 151 25.80 9.27 8.40
CA LEU A 151 26.36 8.52 7.26
C LEU A 151 26.91 7.13 7.66
N GLU A 152 27.37 6.96 8.90
CA GLU A 152 27.80 5.66 9.44
C GLU A 152 26.60 4.71 9.62
N ASP A 153 25.52 5.20 10.25
CA ASP A 153 24.26 4.47 10.36
C ASP A 153 23.69 4.11 8.97
N LEU A 154 23.80 5.02 7.99
CA LEU A 154 23.43 4.79 6.59
C LEU A 154 24.28 3.66 5.97
N SER A 155 25.61 3.69 6.12
CA SER A 155 26.48 2.65 5.56
C SER A 155 26.11 1.28 6.13
N LEU A 156 25.91 1.18 7.45
CA LEU A 156 25.49 -0.05 8.11
C LEU A 156 24.12 -0.56 7.60
N TYR A 157 23.16 0.35 7.40
CA TYR A 157 21.87 0.01 6.79
C TYR A 157 22.03 -0.49 5.34
N MET A 158 22.86 0.18 4.55
CA MET A 158 23.09 -0.16 3.15
C MET A 158 23.87 -1.46 2.97
N ASP A 159 24.78 -1.80 3.89
CA ASP A 159 25.44 -3.10 3.93
C ASP A 159 24.45 -4.22 4.28
N LYS A 160 23.55 -3.99 5.24
CA LYS A 160 22.46 -4.93 5.54
C LYS A 160 21.49 -5.09 4.37
N TYR A 161 21.09 -4.01 3.71
CA TYR A 161 20.26 -4.08 2.51
C TYR A 161 20.96 -4.89 1.41
N HIS A 162 22.25 -4.61 1.16
CA HIS A 162 23.02 -5.33 0.15
C HIS A 162 23.19 -6.83 0.48
N SER A 163 23.35 -7.22 1.74
CA SER A 163 23.38 -8.65 2.10
C SER A 163 22.03 -9.34 1.89
N LEU A 164 20.92 -8.69 2.27
CA LEU A 164 19.55 -9.21 2.05
C LEU A 164 19.21 -9.37 0.56
N ARG A 165 19.75 -8.51 -0.31
CA ARG A 165 19.54 -8.59 -1.78
C ARG A 165 20.06 -9.89 -2.41
N ASN A 166 21.00 -10.58 -1.76
CA ASN A 166 21.59 -11.82 -2.25
C ASN A 166 20.82 -13.09 -1.82
N LEU A 167 19.73 -12.93 -1.06
CA LEU A 167 18.89 -14.02 -0.59
C LEU A 167 17.76 -14.33 -1.59
N SER A 168 17.31 -15.59 -1.63
CA SER A 168 16.04 -15.94 -2.28
C SER A 168 14.85 -15.33 -1.52
N PRO A 169 13.66 -15.14 -2.13
CA PRO A 169 12.50 -14.60 -1.44
C PRO A 169 12.06 -15.42 -0.21
N ASP A 170 12.27 -16.74 -0.23
CA ASP A 170 12.02 -17.61 0.94
C ASP A 170 13.04 -17.40 2.06
N GLN A 171 14.33 -17.32 1.72
CA GLN A 171 15.39 -17.01 2.69
C GLN A 171 15.19 -15.62 3.29
N LEU A 172 14.83 -14.63 2.46
CA LEU A 172 14.52 -13.28 2.88
C LEU A 172 13.38 -13.27 3.92
N LEU A 173 12.27 -13.95 3.64
CA LEU A 173 11.15 -14.06 4.59
C LEU A 173 11.50 -14.74 5.92
N SER A 174 12.51 -15.61 5.95
CA SER A 174 13.04 -16.20 7.19
C SER A 174 14.03 -15.29 7.94
N GLU A 175 14.69 -14.37 7.25
CA GLU A 175 15.71 -13.47 7.79
C GLU A 175 15.12 -12.12 8.27
N ILE A 176 14.05 -11.64 7.63
CA ILE A 176 13.40 -10.37 8.00
C ILE A 176 12.40 -10.54 9.14
N ASN A 177 12.49 -9.65 10.13
CA ASN A 177 11.48 -9.50 11.17
C ASN A 177 10.30 -8.67 10.64
N MET A 178 9.52 -9.23 9.71
CA MET A 178 8.28 -8.62 9.22
C MET A 178 7.11 -9.04 10.11
N ASP A 179 6.44 -8.10 10.78
CA ASP A 179 5.21 -8.38 11.54
C ASP A 179 3.94 -8.27 10.66
N GLU A 180 2.75 -8.39 11.25
CA GLU A 180 1.50 -8.24 10.50
C GLU A 180 1.27 -6.81 10.01
N ALA A 181 1.61 -5.80 10.82
CA ALA A 181 1.45 -4.39 10.47
C ALA A 181 2.41 -4.00 9.34
N ASP A 182 3.64 -4.53 9.35
CA ASP A 182 4.61 -4.40 8.25
C ASP A 182 4.05 -4.99 6.95
N ALA A 183 3.53 -6.23 6.99
CA ALA A 183 2.95 -6.89 5.83
C ALA A 183 1.73 -6.13 5.29
N ILE A 184 0.87 -5.61 6.16
CA ILE A 184 -0.27 -4.74 5.79
C ILE A 184 0.22 -3.44 5.14
N ALA A 185 1.24 -2.78 5.72
CA ALA A 185 1.78 -1.53 5.21
C ALA A 185 2.44 -1.71 3.84
N MET A 186 3.26 -2.75 3.67
CA MET A 186 3.90 -3.10 2.40
C MET A 186 2.87 -3.41 1.32
N ALA A 187 1.87 -4.25 1.61
CA ALA A 187 0.79 -4.58 0.67
C ALA A 187 -0.05 -3.34 0.31
N SER A 188 -0.36 -2.49 1.30
CA SER A 188 -1.12 -1.26 1.07
C SER A 188 -0.34 -0.27 0.20
N PHE A 189 0.95 -0.08 0.45
CA PHE A 189 1.82 0.79 -0.34
C PHE A 189 2.01 0.26 -1.77
N HIS A 190 2.21 -1.05 -1.93
CA HIS A 190 2.31 -1.69 -3.23
C HIS A 190 1.06 -1.41 -4.08
N LEU A 191 -0.11 -1.74 -3.54
CA LEU A 191 -1.41 -1.64 -4.22
C LEU A 191 -1.93 -0.21 -4.45
N SER A 192 -1.55 0.75 -3.61
CA SER A 192 -2.11 2.12 -3.67
C SER A 192 -1.18 3.16 -4.30
N ILE A 193 0.14 2.91 -4.27
CA ILE A 193 1.15 3.83 -4.82
C ILE A 193 1.91 3.16 -5.95
N ILE A 194 2.54 2.01 -5.69
CA ILE A 194 3.51 1.43 -6.63
C ILE A 194 2.85 0.91 -7.90
N CYS A 195 1.83 0.05 -7.83
CA CYS A 195 1.18 -0.50 -9.03
C CYS A 195 0.59 0.62 -9.92
N PRO A 196 -0.20 1.58 -9.41
CA PRO A 196 -0.72 2.68 -10.22
C PRO A 196 0.36 3.58 -10.84
N VAL A 197 1.48 3.81 -10.14
CA VAL A 197 2.59 4.62 -10.68
C VAL A 197 3.40 3.84 -11.71
N VAL A 198 3.66 2.54 -11.52
CA VAL A 198 4.30 1.68 -12.54
C VAL A 198 3.48 1.65 -13.82
N GLU A 199 2.15 1.60 -13.74
CA GLU A 199 1.26 1.69 -14.91
C GLU A 199 1.32 3.06 -15.60
N GLN A 200 1.35 4.16 -14.84
CA GLN A 200 1.52 5.50 -15.40
C GLN A 200 2.89 5.67 -16.07
N CYS A 201 3.98 5.27 -15.42
CA CYS A 201 5.31 5.26 -16.01
C CYS A 201 5.38 4.38 -17.27
N ALA A 202 4.69 3.24 -17.28
CA ALA A 202 4.58 2.38 -18.46
C ALA A 202 3.85 3.08 -19.62
N VAL A 203 2.73 3.76 -19.36
CA VAL A 203 2.00 4.55 -20.37
C VAL A 203 2.86 5.69 -20.90
N LEU A 204 3.49 6.49 -20.03
CA LEU A 204 4.36 7.59 -20.42
C LEU A 204 5.56 7.09 -21.24
N PHE A 205 6.21 6.01 -20.82
CA PHE A 205 7.33 5.41 -21.54
C PHE A 205 6.92 4.91 -22.94
N LEU A 206 5.74 4.30 -23.07
CA LEU A 206 5.21 3.89 -24.38
C LEU A 206 4.89 5.10 -25.26
N GLN A 207 4.25 6.15 -24.73
CA GLN A 207 3.94 7.38 -25.46
C GLN A 207 5.19 8.08 -26.01
N HIS A 208 6.31 8.06 -25.25
CA HIS A 208 7.60 8.60 -25.70
C HIS A 208 8.28 7.76 -26.79
N LEU A 209 8.03 6.44 -26.83
CA LEU A 209 8.56 5.56 -27.87
C LEU A 209 7.71 5.61 -29.15
N ASP A 210 6.40 5.44 -29.01
CA ASP A 210 5.41 5.45 -30.10
C ASP A 210 4.01 5.64 -29.49
N PRO A 211 3.32 6.77 -29.75
CA PRO A 211 1.98 7.06 -29.25
C PRO A 211 0.89 6.04 -29.62
N SER A 212 1.13 5.14 -30.58
CA SER A 212 0.20 4.07 -30.96
C SER A 212 0.27 2.82 -30.06
N LEU A 213 1.28 2.69 -29.20
CA LEU A 213 1.45 1.52 -28.33
C LEU A 213 0.54 1.54 -27.11
N HIS A 214 -0.08 0.40 -26.83
CA HIS A 214 -0.93 0.19 -25.66
C HIS A 214 -0.17 -0.48 -24.50
N LEU A 215 -0.69 -0.36 -23.28
CA LEU A 215 -0.06 -0.85 -22.05
C LEU A 215 0.31 -2.34 -22.10
N ASP A 216 -0.45 -3.15 -22.85
CA ASP A 216 -0.22 -4.59 -23.06
C ASP A 216 0.99 -4.89 -23.98
N SER A 217 1.46 -3.89 -24.74
CA SER A 217 2.71 -3.98 -25.52
C SER A 217 3.96 -3.99 -24.63
N LEU A 218 3.83 -3.65 -23.33
CA LEU A 218 4.95 -3.66 -22.40
C LEU A 218 5.12 -5.05 -21.76
N SER A 219 6.13 -5.79 -22.20
CA SER A 219 6.43 -7.13 -21.69
C SER A 219 6.62 -7.16 -20.16
N TRP A 220 6.30 -8.31 -19.55
CA TRP A 220 6.48 -8.54 -18.11
C TRP A 220 7.86 -8.09 -17.59
N THR A 221 8.93 -8.44 -18.32
CA THR A 221 10.30 -8.03 -17.98
C THR A 221 10.43 -6.51 -17.89
N LYS A 222 9.88 -5.75 -18.84
CA LYS A 222 9.92 -4.29 -18.81
C LYS A 222 9.11 -3.71 -17.63
N ARG A 223 7.94 -4.28 -17.31
CA ARG A 223 7.17 -3.92 -16.11
C ARG A 223 7.97 -4.17 -14.82
N ALA A 224 8.64 -5.32 -14.72
CA ALA A 224 9.51 -5.64 -13.59
C ALA A 224 10.75 -4.72 -13.49
N ARG A 225 11.27 -4.18 -14.59
CA ARG A 225 12.31 -3.14 -14.57
C ARG A 225 11.78 -1.83 -13.98
N LEU A 226 10.61 -1.36 -14.40
CA LEU A 226 9.94 -0.18 -13.83
C LEU A 226 9.63 -0.37 -12.33
N LEU A 227 9.14 -1.54 -11.94
CA LEU A 227 8.88 -1.89 -10.54
C LEU A 227 10.14 -1.80 -9.67
N ARG A 228 11.26 -2.41 -10.12
CA ARG A 228 12.57 -2.31 -9.45
C ARG A 228 13.05 -0.86 -9.35
N ALA A 229 12.99 -0.12 -10.46
CA ALA A 229 13.40 1.27 -10.51
C ALA A 229 12.63 2.13 -9.51
N LEU A 230 11.30 2.00 -9.46
CA LEU A 230 10.44 2.80 -8.61
C LEU A 230 10.65 2.52 -7.12
N TYR A 231 10.79 1.26 -6.70
CA TYR A 231 11.12 0.95 -5.31
C TYR A 231 12.49 1.52 -4.90
N ARG A 232 13.50 1.42 -5.76
CA ARG A 232 14.85 1.94 -5.46
C ARG A 232 14.90 3.47 -5.49
N PHE A 233 14.10 4.10 -6.33
CA PHE A 233 13.87 5.54 -6.33
C PHE A 233 13.24 6.01 -5.01
N GLU A 234 12.16 5.37 -4.53
CA GLU A 234 11.56 5.72 -3.23
C GLU A 234 12.48 5.41 -2.05
N LEU A 235 13.31 4.36 -2.14
CA LEU A 235 14.36 4.09 -1.14
C LEU A 235 15.37 5.25 -1.10
N CYS A 236 15.96 5.61 -2.24
CA CYS A 236 16.88 6.74 -2.36
C CYS A 236 16.28 8.04 -1.80
N ARG A 237 15.02 8.33 -2.16
CA ARG A 237 14.25 9.48 -1.69
C ARG A 237 13.99 9.46 -0.17
N ASN A 238 13.75 8.29 0.42
CA ASN A 238 13.65 8.16 1.88
C ASN A 238 14.99 8.44 2.56
N LEU A 239 16.09 7.90 2.03
CA LEU A 239 17.42 8.10 2.60
C LEU A 239 17.82 9.59 2.55
N LEU A 240 17.67 10.26 1.41
CA LEU A 240 17.91 11.72 1.29
C LEU A 240 17.04 12.57 2.21
N ARG A 241 15.82 12.12 2.54
CA ARG A 241 14.91 12.85 3.43
C ARG A 241 15.29 12.73 4.92
N TYR A 242 16.01 11.67 5.30
CA TYR A 242 16.22 11.31 6.71
C TYR A 242 17.69 11.22 7.14
N VAL A 243 18.65 11.14 6.22
CA VAL A 243 20.08 11.11 6.55
C VAL A 243 20.62 12.54 6.65
N CYS A 244 21.50 12.77 7.63
CA CYS A 244 22.28 13.99 7.77
C CYS A 244 23.60 13.84 7.01
N GLY A 245 23.84 14.73 6.05
CA GLY A 245 25.02 14.76 5.21
C GLY A 245 24.75 15.62 3.99
N GLU A 246 25.75 15.80 3.13
CA GLU A 246 25.50 16.38 1.81
C GLU A 246 24.88 15.32 0.89
N ASP A 247 23.99 15.75 -0.03
CA ASP A 247 23.27 14.81 -0.92
C ASP A 247 24.24 13.89 -1.69
N TYR A 248 25.41 14.41 -2.11
CA TYR A 248 26.38 13.63 -2.87
C TYR A 248 27.00 12.49 -2.04
N GLU A 249 27.11 12.64 -0.72
CA GLU A 249 27.67 11.61 0.19
C GLU A 249 26.64 10.49 0.41
N ILE A 250 25.37 10.87 0.59
CA ILE A 250 24.24 9.94 0.72
C ILE A 250 24.08 9.14 -0.59
N LEU A 251 24.15 9.83 -1.74
CA LEU A 251 24.06 9.20 -3.06
C LEU A 251 25.27 8.30 -3.35
N ASP A 252 26.49 8.66 -2.95
CA ASP A 252 27.67 7.83 -3.15
C ASP A 252 27.56 6.50 -2.37
N VAL A 253 27.21 6.56 -1.07
CA VAL A 253 26.97 5.37 -0.25
C VAL A 253 25.83 4.51 -0.81
N PHE A 254 24.77 5.12 -1.35
CA PHE A 254 23.65 4.41 -1.95
C PHE A 254 24.04 3.72 -3.26
N PHE A 255 24.59 4.46 -4.22
CA PHE A 255 24.91 3.97 -5.55
C PHE A 255 26.11 3.03 -5.59
N CYS A 256 27.06 3.13 -4.65
CA CYS A 256 28.14 2.13 -4.50
C CYS A 256 27.65 0.71 -4.18
N LYS A 257 26.38 0.51 -3.80
CA LYS A 257 25.76 -0.80 -3.57
C LYS A 257 24.87 -1.29 -4.73
N LEU A 258 24.80 -0.53 -5.82
CA LEU A 258 24.01 -0.83 -7.01
C LEU A 258 24.92 -1.09 -8.23
N HIS A 259 24.49 -1.94 -9.16
CA HIS A 259 25.18 -2.05 -10.45
C HIS A 259 24.82 -0.89 -11.40
N PRO A 260 25.67 -0.53 -12.38
CA PRO A 260 25.43 0.62 -13.26
C PRO A 260 24.06 0.62 -13.97
N TRP A 261 23.61 -0.54 -14.47
CA TRP A 261 22.29 -0.67 -15.12
C TRP A 261 21.11 -0.48 -14.15
N GLU A 262 21.32 -0.63 -12.84
CA GLU A 262 20.31 -0.37 -11.80
C GLU A 262 20.21 1.14 -11.52
N ILE A 263 21.31 1.88 -11.69
CA ILE A 263 21.36 3.34 -11.60
C ILE A 263 20.66 3.94 -12.83
N GLU A 264 20.95 3.43 -14.03
CA GLU A 264 20.26 3.80 -15.28
C GLU A 264 18.75 3.55 -15.20
N GLU A 265 18.32 2.47 -14.54
CA GLU A 265 16.90 2.19 -14.32
C GLU A 265 16.22 3.23 -13.42
N ILE A 266 16.90 3.71 -12.37
CA ILE A 266 16.39 4.78 -11.50
C ILE A 266 16.37 6.12 -12.25
N ASP A 267 17.42 6.42 -13.01
CA ASP A 267 17.53 7.65 -13.81
C ASP A 267 16.45 7.74 -14.91
N CYS A 268 16.04 6.61 -15.48
CA CYS A 268 14.87 6.53 -16.36
C CYS A 268 13.58 7.02 -15.66
N ILE A 269 13.37 6.73 -14.37
CA ILE A 269 12.20 7.21 -13.61
C ILE A 269 12.32 8.70 -13.30
N CYS A 270 13.52 9.20 -13.03
CA CYS A 270 13.79 10.63 -12.84
C CYS A 270 13.58 11.48 -14.11
N SER A 271 13.55 10.84 -15.29
CA SER A 271 13.49 11.48 -16.61
C SER A 271 12.12 11.43 -17.30
N LEU A 272 11.12 10.80 -16.67
CA LEU A 272 9.72 10.71 -17.12
C LEU A 272 8.86 11.89 -16.62
#